data_AF-A0A328AS30-F1
#
_entry.id   AF-A0A328AS30-F1
#
_cell.length_a   1.000
_cell.length_b   1.000
_cell.length_c   1.000
_cell.angle_alpha   90.00
_cell.angle_beta   90.00
_cell.angle_gamma   90.00
#
_symmetry.space_group_name_H-M   'P 1'
#
loop_
_entity.id
_entity.type
_entity.pdbx_description
1 polymer ?
#
loop_
_entity_poly.entity_id
_entity_poly.type
_entity_poly.pdbx_seq_one_letter_code
_entity_poly.pdbx_strand_id
1 'polypeptide(L)'
;MIWSIAGDLLWAISLAIMVAASRSAAKQLPADMRFRLFGLRASRTVLLWLVPVVAFLISLWLLYVARTRPANTDQMIIMFGVRAVAASTVAMLHLRWIGAAIQAVHRGGPPRA
;
A
#
# COMPACT_ATOMS: atom_id res chain seq x y z
N MET A 1 23.12 5.32 10.05
CA MET A 1 22.51 4.09 10.64
C MET A 1 21.08 4.34 11.13
N ILE A 2 20.81 5.31 12.01
CA ILE A 2 19.46 5.54 12.58
C ILE A 2 18.38 5.90 11.54
N TRP A 3 18.73 6.67 10.50
CA TRP A 3 17.82 7.07 9.43
C TRP A 3 17.30 5.91 8.59
N SER A 4 18.12 4.88 8.37
CA SER A 4 17.68 3.66 7.66
C SER A 4 16.62 2.93 8.48
N ILE A 5 16.87 2.79 9.79
CA ILE A 5 15.95 2.11 10.72
C ILE A 5 14.62 2.86 10.80
N ALA A 6 14.65 4.19 10.91
CA ALA A 6 13.44 5.00 10.95
C ALA A 6 12.60 4.84 9.66
N GLY A 7 13.26 4.80 8.50
CA GLY A 7 12.58 4.58 7.22
C GLY A 7 11.96 3.19 7.09
N ASP A 8 12.67 2.16 7.54
CA ASP A 8 12.14 0.79 7.59
C ASP A 8 10.92 0.69 8.54
N LEU A 9 10.99 1.35 9.69
CA LEU A 9 9.91 1.36 10.69
C LEU A 9 8.64 2.01 10.13
N LEU A 10 8.79 3.18 9.47
CA LEU A 10 7.66 3.89 8.86
C LEU A 10 6.98 3.04 7.78
N TRP A 11 7.79 2.33 7.00
CA TRP A 11 7.31 1.45 5.95
C TRP A 11 6.57 0.23 6.54
N ALA A 12 7.13 -0.38 7.58
CA ALA A 12 6.50 -1.50 8.28
C ALA A 12 5.16 -1.11 8.89
N ILE A 13 5.08 0.06 9.54
CA ILE A 13 3.83 0.60 10.09
C ILE A 13 2.81 0.82 8.97
N SER A 14 3.23 1.42 7.85
CA SER A 14 2.35 1.64 6.69
C SER A 14 1.80 0.34 6.13
N LEU A 15 2.64 -0.70 6.00
CA LEU A 15 2.21 -2.04 5.58
C LEU A 15 1.23 -2.66 6.56
N ALA A 16 1.49 -2.56 7.87
CA ALA A 16 0.60 -3.07 8.89
C ALA A 16 -0.79 -2.42 8.83
N ILE A 17 -0.84 -1.10 8.64
CA ILE A 17 -2.09 -0.34 8.44
C ILE A 17 -2.81 -0.83 7.17
N MET A 18 -2.10 -1.02 6.06
CA MET A 18 -2.71 -1.53 4.83
C MET A 18 -3.30 -2.92 5.02
N VAL A 19 -2.56 -3.86 5.64
CA VAL A 19 -3.05 -5.23 5.87
C VAL A 19 -4.25 -5.24 6.83
N ALA A 20 -4.21 -4.41 7.89
CA ALA A 20 -5.35 -4.26 8.81
C ALA A 20 -6.58 -3.69 8.09
N ALA A 21 -6.40 -2.68 7.25
CA ALA A 21 -7.46 -2.11 6.42
C ALA A 21 -8.02 -3.13 5.43
N SER A 22 -7.18 -3.90 4.75
CA SER A 22 -7.62 -4.98 3.84
C SER A 22 -8.41 -6.05 4.57
N ARG A 23 -7.98 -6.46 5.78
CA ARG A 23 -8.72 -7.40 6.63
C ARG A 23 -10.06 -6.85 7.09
N SER A 24 -10.13 -5.57 7.46
CA SER A 24 -11.37 -4.91 7.85
C SER A 24 -12.34 -4.82 6.68
N ALA A 25 -11.85 -4.38 5.52
CA ALA A 25 -12.62 -4.28 4.28
C ALA A 25 -13.10 -5.64 3.78
N ALA A 26 -12.31 -6.71 3.99
CA ALA A 26 -12.73 -8.06 3.68
C ALA A 26 -14.04 -8.43 4.39
N LYS A 27 -14.26 -8.00 5.64
CA LYS A 27 -15.51 -8.30 6.36
C LYS A 27 -16.72 -7.51 5.85
N GLN A 28 -16.49 -6.38 5.19
CA GLN A 28 -17.54 -5.46 4.73
C GLN A 28 -17.88 -5.64 3.24
N LEU A 29 -16.96 -6.18 2.45
CA LEU A 29 -17.13 -6.37 1.01
C LEU A 29 -17.66 -7.79 0.70
N PRO A 30 -18.71 -7.93 -0.13
CA PRO A 30 -19.23 -9.23 -0.55
C PRO A 30 -18.16 -10.07 -1.27
N ALA A 31 -18.16 -11.38 -1.03
CA ALA A 31 -17.16 -12.30 -1.59
C ALA A 31 -17.20 -12.36 -3.12
N ASP A 32 -18.39 -12.21 -3.72
CA ASP A 32 -18.62 -12.26 -5.17
C ASP A 32 -18.56 -10.87 -5.83
N MET A 33 -18.03 -9.87 -5.11
CA MET A 33 -17.93 -8.53 -5.64
C MET A 33 -16.86 -8.45 -6.73
N ARG A 34 -17.31 -8.12 -7.94
CA ARG A 34 -16.45 -7.88 -9.11
C ARG A 34 -16.29 -6.39 -9.32
N PHE A 35 -15.08 -5.91 -9.05
CA PHE A 35 -14.69 -4.54 -9.29
C PHE A 35 -14.34 -4.35 -10.77
N ARG A 36 -14.64 -3.19 -11.35
CA ARG A 36 -14.14 -2.86 -12.69
C ARG A 36 -12.88 -2.02 -12.54
N LEU A 37 -11.71 -2.65 -12.75
CA LEU A 37 -10.41 -2.00 -12.69
C LEU A 37 -9.86 -1.88 -14.11
N PHE A 38 -9.60 -0.65 -14.59
CA PHE A 38 -9.12 -0.41 -15.96
C PHE A 38 -9.96 -1.10 -17.06
N GLY A 39 -11.27 -1.19 -16.86
CA GLY A 39 -12.18 -1.86 -17.81
C GLY A 39 -12.30 -3.38 -17.65
N LEU A 40 -11.44 -4.02 -16.86
CA LEU A 40 -11.48 -5.46 -16.57
C LEU A 40 -12.19 -5.75 -15.24
N ARG A 41 -12.89 -6.88 -15.15
CA ARG A 41 -13.52 -7.35 -13.91
C ARG A 41 -12.45 -7.96 -13.00
N ALA A 42 -11.98 -7.21 -12.00
CA ALA A 42 -11.06 -7.65 -10.97
C ALA A 42 -11.82 -8.22 -9.76
N SER A 43 -11.30 -9.30 -9.18
CA SER A 43 -11.88 -9.92 -7.99
C SER A 43 -11.59 -9.08 -6.73
N ARG A 44 -12.42 -9.24 -5.70
CA ARG A 44 -12.18 -8.69 -4.35
C ARG A 44 -10.77 -8.95 -3.83
N THR A 45 -10.19 -10.11 -4.13
CA THR A 45 -8.83 -10.46 -3.71
C THR A 45 -7.79 -9.51 -4.33
N VAL A 46 -7.93 -9.20 -5.63
CA VAL A 46 -7.03 -8.26 -6.31
C VAL A 46 -7.18 -6.87 -5.68
N LEU A 47 -8.41 -6.39 -5.46
CA LEU A 47 -8.64 -5.09 -4.85
C LEU A 47 -7.96 -4.95 -3.47
N LEU A 48 -8.06 -5.98 -2.64
CA LEU A 48 -7.56 -5.96 -1.26
C LEU A 48 -6.05 -6.15 -1.14
N TRP A 49 -5.43 -6.89 -2.07
CA TRP A 49 -4.03 -7.32 -1.95
C TRP A 49 -3.10 -6.67 -2.98
N LEU A 50 -3.59 -6.10 -4.07
CA LEU A 50 -2.73 -5.52 -5.10
C LEU A 50 -1.81 -4.44 -4.53
N VAL A 51 -2.37 -3.45 -3.82
CA VAL A 51 -1.56 -2.35 -3.28
C VAL A 51 -0.63 -2.81 -2.14
N PRO A 52 -1.07 -3.59 -1.13
CA PRO A 52 -0.15 -4.09 -0.12
C PRO A 52 1.01 -4.92 -0.69
N VAL A 53 0.73 -5.77 -1.69
CA VAL A 53 1.75 -6.60 -2.34
C VAL A 53 2.72 -5.74 -3.14
N VAL A 54 2.23 -4.78 -3.93
CA VAL A 54 3.09 -3.84 -4.68
C VAL A 54 3.94 -3.01 -3.71
N ALA A 55 3.36 -2.49 -2.63
CA ALA A 55 4.08 -1.75 -1.60
C ALA A 55 5.18 -2.59 -0.92
N PHE A 56 4.90 -3.88 -0.69
CA PHE A 56 5.89 -4.82 -0.16
C PHE A 56 7.05 -5.03 -1.13
N LEU A 57 6.76 -5.26 -2.41
CA LEU A 57 7.79 -5.44 -3.45
C LEU A 57 8.67 -4.19 -3.60
N ILE A 58 8.08 -3.00 -3.56
CA ILE A 58 8.83 -1.72 -3.58
C ILE A 58 9.75 -1.63 -2.37
N SER A 59 9.27 -2.01 -1.17
CA SER A 59 10.11 -2.04 0.03
C SER A 59 11.29 -2.98 -0.11
N LEU A 60 11.05 -4.18 -0.62
CA LEU A 60 12.06 -5.21 -0.81
C LEU A 60 13.14 -4.74 -1.80
N TRP A 61 12.72 -4.09 -2.89
CA TRP A 61 13.60 -3.48 -3.87
C TRP A 61 14.45 -2.37 -3.26
N LEU A 62 13.85 -1.46 -2.48
CA LEU A 62 14.58 -0.38 -1.81
C LEU A 62 15.60 -0.90 -0.80
N LEU A 63 15.25 -1.95 -0.05
CA LEU A 63 16.17 -2.62 0.87
C LEU A 63 17.35 -3.26 0.12
N TYR A 64 17.09 -3.89 -1.03
CA TYR A 64 18.13 -4.46 -1.88
C TYR A 64 19.08 -3.38 -2.42
N VAL A 65 18.55 -2.26 -2.91
CA VAL A 65 19.36 -1.12 -3.38
C VAL A 65 20.19 -0.53 -2.24
N ALA A 66 19.61 -0.38 -1.05
CA ALA A 66 20.31 0.15 0.12
C ALA A 66 21.46 -0.77 0.58
N ARG A 67 21.35 -2.09 0.37
CA ARG A 67 22.40 -3.06 0.71
C ARG A 67 23.49 -3.22 -0.34
N THR A 68 23.19 -2.94 -1.61
CA THR A 68 24.13 -3.19 -2.73
C THR A 68 24.98 -1.97 -3.08
N ARG A 69 24.65 -0.77 -2.58
CA ARG A 69 25.41 0.45 -2.86
C ARG A 69 26.03 1.02 -1.58
N PRO A 70 27.34 1.33 -1.56
CA PRO A 70 27.93 2.06 -0.45
C PRO A 70 27.31 3.47 -0.41
N ALA A 71 26.47 3.70 0.60
CA ALA A 71 25.72 4.95 0.74
C ALA A 71 26.45 5.91 1.68
N ASN A 72 26.83 7.08 1.17
CA ASN A 72 27.27 8.21 2.00
C ASN A 72 26.09 8.74 2.83
N THR A 73 26.38 9.46 3.91
CA THR A 73 25.37 9.99 4.86
C THR A 73 24.23 10.75 4.15
N ASP A 74 24.54 11.58 3.15
CA ASP A 74 23.53 12.35 2.40
C ASP A 74 22.57 11.44 1.63
N GLN A 75 23.09 10.37 1.01
CA GLN A 75 22.26 9.39 0.30
C GLN A 75 21.32 8.64 1.26
N MET A 76 21.76 8.35 2.49
CA MET A 76 20.92 7.74 3.51
C MET A 76 19.75 8.64 3.93
N ILE A 77 19.99 9.96 4.05
CA ILE A 77 18.95 10.94 4.40
C ILE A 77 17.94 11.09 3.26
N ILE A 78 18.40 11.17 2.01
CA ILE A 78 17.53 11.25 0.83
C ILE A 78 16.67 9.99 0.71
N MET A 79 17.27 8.80 0.82
CA MET A 79 16.54 7.53 0.82
C MET A 79 15.52 7.45 1.95
N PHE A 80 15.85 7.94 3.14
CA PHE A 80 14.90 8.03 4.24
C PHE A 80 13.69 8.91 3.87
N GLY A 81 13.93 10.12 3.37
CA GLY A 81 12.85 11.04 2.97
C GLY A 81 11.95 10.45 1.88
N VAL A 82 12.54 9.84 0.85
CA VAL A 82 11.80 9.16 -0.22
C VAL A 82 10.95 8.03 0.34
N ARG A 83 11.51 7.19 1.23
CA ARG A 83 10.78 6.07 1.84
C ARG A 83 9.65 6.54 2.74
N ALA A 84 9.88 7.59 3.54
CA ALA A 84 8.88 8.15 4.42
C ALA A 84 7.68 8.68 3.63
N VAL A 85 7.94 9.50 2.60
CA VAL A 85 6.89 10.07 1.76
C VAL A 85 6.16 8.97 0.98
N ALA A 86 6.92 8.07 0.32
CA ALA A 86 6.32 7.00 -0.47
C ALA A 86 5.46 6.04 0.39
N ALA A 87 5.92 5.66 1.59
CA ALA A 87 5.15 4.83 2.51
C ALA A 87 3.81 5.48 2.86
N SER A 88 3.83 6.75 3.27
CA SER A 88 2.63 7.50 3.62
C SER A 88 1.69 7.71 2.44
N THR A 89 2.22 8.07 1.26
CA THR A 89 1.42 8.27 0.05
C THR A 89 0.73 6.98 -0.39
N VAL A 90 1.44 5.85 -0.41
CA VAL A 90 0.87 4.56 -0.80
C VAL A 90 -0.17 4.11 0.22
N ALA A 91 0.05 4.33 1.52
CA ALA A 91 -0.92 4.01 2.57
C ALA A 91 -2.21 4.83 2.41
N MET A 92 -2.09 6.15 2.22
CA MET A 92 -3.24 7.02 1.96
C MET A 92 -4.01 6.61 0.70
N LEU A 93 -3.30 6.31 -0.39
CA LEU A 93 -3.92 5.87 -1.63
C LEU A 93 -4.73 4.59 -1.41
N HIS A 94 -4.14 3.60 -0.74
CA HIS A 94 -4.81 2.35 -0.41
C HIS A 94 -6.06 2.55 0.45
N LEU A 95 -5.97 3.37 1.51
CA LEU A 95 -7.10 3.66 2.39
C LEU A 95 -8.23 4.39 1.65
N ARG A 96 -7.90 5.37 0.79
CA ARG A 96 -8.89 6.06 -0.04
C ARG A 96 -9.57 5.11 -1.01
N TRP A 97 -8.80 4.21 -1.61
CA TRP A 97 -9.32 3.24 -2.57
C TRP A 97 -10.26 2.22 -1.89
N ILE A 98 -9.87 1.66 -0.74
CA ILE A 98 -10.75 0.81 0.07
C ILE A 98 -11.98 1.57 0.55
N GLY A 99 -11.82 2.81 1.01
CA GLY A 99 -12.93 3.64 1.48
C GLY A 99 -13.96 3.89 0.38
N ALA A 100 -13.51 4.22 -0.83
CA ALA A 100 -14.38 4.39 -2.00
C ALA A 100 -15.11 3.09 -2.36
N ALA A 101 -14.43 1.94 -2.26
CA ALA A 101 -15.00 0.63 -2.49
C ALA A 101 -16.16 0.31 -1.55
N ILE A 102 -15.93 0.50 -0.25
CA ILE A 102 -16.93 0.24 0.80
C ILE A 102 -18.13 1.17 0.64
N GLN A 103 -17.89 2.46 0.37
CA GLN A 103 -18.96 3.44 0.16
C GLN A 103 -19.83 3.12 -1.04
N ALA A 104 -19.23 2.63 -2.14
CA ALA A 104 -20.00 2.25 -3.32
C ALA A 104 -20.93 1.06 -3.05
N VAL A 105 -20.47 0.05 -2.30
CA VAL A 105 -21.31 -1.07 -1.84
C VAL A 105 -22.50 -0.55 -1.02
N HIS A 106 -22.24 0.32 -0.04
CA HIS A 106 -23.30 0.87 0.82
C HIS A 106 -24.34 1.69 0.05
N ARG A 107 -23.94 2.32 -1.06
CA ARG A 107 -24.85 3.09 -1.93
C ARG A 107 -25.58 2.21 -2.95
N GLY A 108 -25.37 0.89 -2.97
CA GLY A 108 -25.95 -0.03 -3.95
C GLY A 108 -25.43 0.17 -5.38
N GLY A 109 -24.35 0.93 -5.55
CA GLY A 109 -23.75 1.23 -6.86
C GLY A 109 -22.53 0.36 -7.13
N PRO A 110 -22.24 0.00 -8.40
CA PRO A 110 -20.98 -0.65 -8.71
C PRO A 110 -19.84 0.32 -8.35
N PRO A 111 -18.79 -0.16 -7.71
CA PRO A 111 -17.72 0.69 -7.25
C PRO A 111 -16.96 1.26 -8.44
N ARG A 112 -16.97 2.58 -8.50
CA ARG A 112 -16.20 3.35 -9.47
C ARG A 112 -14.78 3.47 -8.91
N ALA A 113 -13.89 2.65 -9.45
CA ALA A 113 -12.45 2.92 -9.42
C ALA A 113 -12.12 3.84 -10.60
#